data_AF-A0A1R1JVR4-F1
#
_entry.id   AF-A0A1R1JVR4-F1
#
_cell.length_a   1.000
_cell.length_b   1.000
_cell.length_c   1.000
_cell.angle_alpha   90.00
_cell.angle_beta   90.00
_cell.angle_gamma   90.00
#
_symmetry.space_group_name_H-M   'P 1'
#
loop_
_entity.id
_entity.type
_entity.pdbx_description
1 polymer ?
#
loop_
_entity_poly.entity_id
_entity_poly.type
_entity_poly.pdbx_seq_one_letter_code
_entity_poly.pdbx_strand_id
1 'polypeptide(L)'
;MSNPNQSAATRARNEEIERRLTAGENGPALAKEFGITQPRVHQIARAVREARGDLAPEAKPGPRIRPRLRKVELGLWLCAGGGIERRGETHWEAYNRWLKAFLAAHGAEHAATQVPKPPEPERPYAGPVTVVPGTKVAPRAFALSPAMEMVAQRARAAQHPLRSLAGIQERAA
;
A
#
# COMPACT_ATOMS: atom_id res chain seq x y z
N MET A 1 -3.40 42.19 9.38
CA MET A 1 -4.65 42.09 10.15
C MET A 1 -5.57 41.08 9.46
N SER A 2 -5.61 39.84 9.97
CA SER A 2 -6.51 38.80 9.45
C SER A 2 -7.90 38.98 10.05
N ASN A 3 -8.90 39.20 9.21
CA ASN A 3 -10.26 39.51 9.63
C ASN A 3 -10.97 38.21 10.08
N PRO A 4 -11.38 38.05 11.35
CA PRO A 4 -11.94 36.80 11.86
C PRO A 4 -13.24 36.39 11.15
N ASN A 5 -14.00 37.34 10.60
CA ASN A 5 -15.23 37.05 9.83
C ASN A 5 -14.96 36.40 8.46
N GLN A 6 -13.77 36.60 7.89
CA GLN A 6 -13.38 35.90 6.66
C GLN A 6 -13.23 34.40 6.89
N SER A 7 -12.95 33.97 8.12
CA SER A 7 -12.76 32.54 8.44
C SER A 7 -14.08 31.76 8.39
N ALA A 8 -15.17 32.33 8.91
CA ALA A 8 -16.48 31.68 8.95
C ALA A 8 -17.13 31.57 7.56
N ALA A 9 -17.13 32.67 6.78
CA ALA A 9 -17.65 32.65 5.41
C ALA A 9 -16.85 31.70 4.50
N THR A 10 -15.53 31.66 4.67
CA THR A 10 -14.66 30.73 3.93
C THR A 10 -14.91 29.28 4.34
N ARG A 11 -15.17 29.01 5.62
CA ARG A 11 -15.52 27.68 6.12
C ARG A 11 -16.84 27.18 5.54
N ALA A 12 -17.88 28.01 5.57
CA ALA A 12 -19.19 27.66 4.99
C ALA A 12 -19.08 27.35 3.49
N ARG A 13 -18.32 28.16 2.73
CA ARG A 13 -18.04 27.89 1.31
C ARG A 13 -17.31 26.55 1.11
N ASN A 14 -16.32 26.25 1.96
CA ASN A 14 -15.55 25.02 1.84
C ASN A 14 -16.38 23.77 2.19
N GLU A 15 -17.25 23.87 3.20
CA GLU A 15 -18.22 22.83 3.55
C GLU A 15 -19.23 22.59 2.43
N GLU A 16 -19.67 23.64 1.73
CA GLU A 16 -20.52 23.52 0.54
C GLU A 16 -19.84 22.78 -0.61
N ILE A 17 -18.58 23.14 -0.90
CA ILE A 17 -17.77 22.47 -1.93
C ILE A 17 -17.61 20.98 -1.60
N GLU A 18 -17.38 20.62 -0.34
CA GLU A 18 -17.27 19.23 0.10
C GLU A 18 -18.59 18.48 -0.06
N ARG A 19 -19.72 19.04 0.40
CA ARG A 19 -21.04 18.41 0.27
C ARG A 19 -21.40 18.10 -1.18
N ARG A 20 -21.22 19.06 -2.08
CA ARG A 20 -21.55 18.89 -3.51
C ARG A 20 -20.63 17.90 -4.21
N LEU A 21 -19.34 17.91 -3.87
CA LEU A 21 -18.40 16.92 -4.40
C LEU A 21 -18.73 15.50 -3.91
N THR A 22 -19.11 15.34 -2.64
CA THR A 22 -19.52 14.06 -2.05
C THR A 22 -20.87 13.58 -2.62
N ALA A 23 -21.75 14.50 -3.02
CA ALA A 23 -22.99 14.19 -3.75
C ALA A 23 -22.75 13.72 -5.21
N GLY A 24 -21.51 13.73 -5.69
CA GLY A 24 -21.13 13.24 -7.02
C GLY A 24 -21.08 14.31 -8.10
N GLU A 25 -21.12 15.60 -7.76
CA GLU A 25 -20.95 16.66 -8.74
C GLU A 25 -19.55 16.70 -9.34
N ASN A 26 -19.47 17.14 -10.60
CA ASN A 26 -18.22 17.13 -11.36
C ASN A 26 -17.24 18.22 -10.88
N GLY A 27 -16.03 17.84 -10.48
CA GLY A 27 -14.99 18.75 -9.95
C GLY A 27 -14.66 19.97 -10.83
N PRO A 28 -14.54 19.85 -12.17
CA PRO A 28 -14.38 20.99 -13.08
C PRO A 28 -15.58 21.95 -13.11
N ALA A 29 -16.82 21.46 -12.92
CA ALA A 29 -18.00 22.31 -12.86
C ALA A 29 -17.98 23.16 -11.58
N LEU A 30 -17.70 22.53 -10.44
CA LEU A 30 -17.51 23.21 -9.16
C LEU A 30 -16.36 24.23 -9.22
N ALA A 31 -15.25 23.89 -9.88
CA ALA A 31 -14.12 24.79 -10.07
C ALA A 31 -14.55 26.10 -10.77
N LYS A 32 -15.32 25.98 -11.87
CA LYS A 32 -15.84 27.13 -12.62
C LYS A 32 -16.82 27.95 -11.79
N GLU A 33 -17.72 27.31 -11.05
CA GLU A 33 -18.76 27.98 -10.25
C GLU A 33 -18.17 28.75 -9.06
N PHE A 34 -17.23 28.15 -8.34
CA PHE A 34 -16.58 28.77 -7.18
C PHE A 34 -15.37 29.64 -7.55
N GLY A 35 -15.05 29.77 -8.84
CA GLY A 35 -13.92 30.58 -9.32
C GLY A 35 -12.55 30.09 -8.85
N ILE A 36 -12.40 28.77 -8.66
CA ILE A 36 -11.17 28.13 -8.19
C ILE A 36 -10.65 27.09 -9.19
N THR A 37 -9.42 26.62 -9.01
CA THR A 37 -8.87 25.56 -9.85
C THR A 37 -9.42 24.18 -9.44
N GLN A 38 -9.52 23.25 -10.38
CA GLN A 38 -9.97 21.88 -10.09
C GLN A 38 -9.15 21.19 -8.99
N PRO A 39 -7.80 21.24 -8.96
CA PRO A 39 -7.03 20.67 -7.85
C PRO A 39 -7.40 21.29 -6.51
N ARG A 40 -7.77 22.58 -6.50
CA ARG A 40 -8.15 23.29 -5.28
C ARG A 40 -9.47 22.80 -4.70
N VAL A 41 -10.44 22.43 -5.54
CA VAL A 41 -11.71 21.79 -5.12
C VAL A 41 -11.42 20.53 -4.30
N HIS A 42 -10.59 19.63 -4.82
CA HIS A 42 -10.25 18.38 -4.13
C HIS A 42 -9.44 18.61 -2.84
N GLN A 43 -8.51 19.58 -2.84
CA GLN A 43 -7.78 19.97 -1.62
C GLN A 43 -8.71 20.50 -0.54
N ILE A 44 -9.70 21.33 -0.91
CA ILE A 44 -10.67 21.88 0.03
C ILE A 44 -11.54 20.77 0.60
N ALA A 45 -12.13 19.92 -0.24
CA ALA A 45 -12.97 18.82 0.21
C ALA A 45 -12.21 17.87 1.14
N ARG A 46 -10.95 17.56 0.82
CA ARG A 46 -10.08 16.77 1.69
C ARG A 46 -9.82 17.44 3.04
N ALA A 47 -9.43 18.71 3.03
CA ALA A 47 -9.15 19.46 4.26
C ALA A 47 -10.38 19.55 5.19
N VAL A 48 -11.58 19.67 4.62
CA VAL A 48 -12.85 19.65 5.38
C VAL A 48 -13.07 18.29 6.02
N ARG A 49 -12.85 17.20 5.30
CA ARG A 49 -12.97 15.83 5.81
C ARG A 49 -11.93 15.51 6.89
N GLU A 50 -10.69 15.95 6.72
CA GLU A 50 -9.62 15.83 7.73
C GLU A 50 -9.97 16.63 9.00
N ALA A 51 -10.50 17.85 8.86
CA ALA A 51 -10.93 18.67 10.00
C ALA A 51 -12.15 18.09 10.74
N ARG A 52 -13.02 17.33 10.05
CA ARG A 52 -14.14 16.60 10.65
C ARG A 52 -13.70 15.29 11.31
N GLY A 53 -12.54 14.76 10.94
CA GLY A 53 -12.01 13.48 11.43
C GLY A 53 -12.38 12.27 10.56
N ASP A 54 -13.01 12.48 9.40
CA ASP A 54 -13.42 11.41 8.47
C ASP A 54 -12.23 10.83 7.68
N LEU A 55 -11.11 11.54 7.66
CA LEU A 55 -9.89 11.13 6.96
C LEU A 55 -8.69 11.32 7.89
N ALA A 56 -7.84 10.28 7.96
CA ALA A 56 -6.55 10.41 8.62
C ALA A 56 -5.68 11.43 7.85
N PRO A 57 -4.90 12.27 8.56
CA PRO A 57 -4.00 13.21 7.90
C PRO A 57 -2.99 12.45 7.03
N GLU A 58 -2.64 13.02 5.87
CA GLU A 58 -1.59 12.41 5.04
C GLU A 58 -0.30 12.29 5.84
N ALA A 59 0.32 11.12 5.79
CA ALA A 59 1.67 10.95 6.31
C ALA A 59 2.58 11.93 5.56
N LYS A 60 3.12 12.90 6.29
CA LYS A 60 4.06 13.87 5.70
C LYS A 60 5.24 13.08 5.13
N PRO A 61 5.64 13.35 3.87
CA PRO A 61 6.81 12.70 3.32
C PRO A 61 8.00 12.96 4.23
N GLY A 62 8.74 11.90 4.55
CA GLY A 62 9.92 11.98 5.40
C GLY A 62 10.98 12.95 4.85
N PRO A 63 11.96 13.34 5.68
CA PRO A 63 13.01 14.26 5.25
C PRO A 63 13.75 13.71 4.02
N ARG A 64 13.84 14.52 2.96
CA ARG A 64 14.61 14.16 1.75
C ARG A 64 16.10 14.18 2.08
N ILE A 65 16.73 13.01 2.09
CA ILE A 65 18.16 12.88 2.36
C ILE A 65 18.94 13.26 1.10
N ARG A 66 19.79 14.29 1.21
CA ARG A 66 20.72 14.70 0.14
C ARG A 66 22.15 14.31 0.54
N PRO A 67 22.74 13.28 -0.09
CA PRO A 67 24.10 12.87 0.24
C PRO A 67 25.10 13.97 -0.14
N ARG A 68 26.09 14.18 0.73
CA ARG A 68 27.21 15.09 0.49
C ARG A 68 28.42 14.28 0.06
N LEU A 69 28.99 14.67 -1.07
CA LEU A 69 30.17 14.05 -1.61
C LEU A 69 31.36 14.98 -1.46
N ARG A 70 32.45 14.50 -0.86
CA ARG A 70 33.69 15.27 -0.69
C ARG A 70 34.92 14.39 -0.82
N LYS A 71 36.05 14.99 -1.20
CA LYS A 71 37.35 14.32 -1.19
C LYS A 71 37.92 14.37 0.24
N VAL A 72 38.53 13.27 0.69
CA VAL A 72 39.12 13.15 2.04
C VAL A 72 40.61 12.85 1.97
N GLU A 73 41.29 12.98 3.11
CA GLU A 73 42.69 12.62 3.29
C GLU A 73 42.90 11.16 2.86
N LEU A 74 43.95 10.90 2.08
CA LEU A 74 44.21 9.70 1.26
C LEU A 74 43.66 9.73 -0.19
N GLY A 75 43.11 10.86 -0.65
CA GLY A 75 42.69 11.02 -2.05
C GLY A 75 41.39 10.30 -2.42
N LEU A 76 40.79 9.59 -1.47
CA LEU A 76 39.53 8.90 -1.60
C LEU A 76 38.34 9.86 -1.60
N TRP A 77 37.24 9.42 -2.20
CA TRP A 77 35.95 10.08 -2.14
C TRP A 77 35.13 9.52 -0.98
N LEU A 78 34.50 10.41 -0.21
CA LEU A 78 33.58 10.07 0.87
C LEU A 78 32.18 10.60 0.52
N CYS A 79 31.20 9.70 0.56
CA CYS A 79 29.78 10.00 0.45
C CYS A 79 29.12 9.83 1.82
N ALA A 80 28.49 10.90 2.33
CA ALA A 80 27.84 10.93 3.64
C ALA A 80 26.41 11.45 3.54
N GLY A 81 25.46 10.78 4.20
CA GLY A 81 24.06 11.19 4.23
C GLY A 81 23.21 10.18 4.99
N GLY A 82 22.17 10.66 5.68
CA GLY A 82 21.23 9.78 6.40
C GLY A 82 21.86 8.94 7.49
N GLY A 83 22.91 9.44 8.17
CA GLY A 83 23.63 8.70 9.21
C GLY A 83 24.63 7.66 8.69
N ILE A 84 24.81 7.53 7.37
CA ILE A 84 25.70 6.55 6.76
C ILE A 84 26.82 7.26 6.00
N GLU A 85 28.04 6.76 6.15
CA GLU A 85 29.21 7.23 5.40
C GLU A 85 29.91 6.06 4.68
N ARG A 86 30.32 6.26 3.43
CA ARG A 86 31.08 5.28 2.65
C ARG A 86 32.17 5.94 1.82
N ARG A 87 33.29 5.21 1.64
CA ARG A 87 34.46 5.65 0.87
C ARG A 87 34.63 4.84 -0.40
N GLY A 88 35.15 5.47 -1.46
CA GLY A 88 35.50 4.86 -2.73
C GLY A 88 36.66 5.60 -3.41
N GLU A 89 37.31 4.97 -4.37
CA GLU A 89 38.43 5.55 -5.11
C GLU A 89 37.94 6.63 -6.08
N THR A 90 36.72 6.47 -6.58
CA THR A 90 36.03 7.44 -7.43
C THR A 90 34.79 8.01 -6.73
N HIS A 91 34.35 9.19 -7.17
CA HIS A 91 33.12 9.83 -6.70
C HIS A 91 31.90 8.91 -6.86
N TRP A 92 31.82 8.22 -8.00
CA TRP A 92 30.74 7.30 -8.34
C TRP A 92 30.74 6.05 -7.46
N GLU A 93 31.92 5.50 -7.18
CA GLU A 93 32.04 4.34 -6.31
C GLU A 93 31.66 4.65 -4.86
N ALA A 94 32.11 5.79 -4.32
CA ALA A 94 31.71 6.24 -2.99
C ALA A 94 30.18 6.42 -2.89
N TYR A 95 29.56 7.01 -3.92
CA TYR A 95 28.11 7.18 -4.00
C TYR A 95 27.38 5.84 -4.06
N ASN A 96 27.80 4.90 -4.93
CA ASN A 96 27.15 3.59 -5.05
C ASN A 96 27.28 2.74 -3.79
N ARG A 97 28.44 2.77 -3.13
CA ARG A 97 28.64 2.09 -1.84
C ARG A 97 27.73 2.69 -0.77
N TRP A 98 27.60 4.02 -0.73
CA TRP A 98 26.66 4.70 0.16
C TRP A 98 25.20 4.33 -0.17
N LEU A 99 24.80 4.36 -1.44
CA LEU A 99 23.44 4.07 -1.89
C LEU A 99 23.02 2.64 -1.52
N LYS A 100 23.90 1.65 -1.76
CA LYS A 100 23.65 0.25 -1.38
C LYS A 100 23.47 0.11 0.14
N ALA A 101 24.32 0.75 0.93
CA ALA A 101 24.21 0.72 2.39
C ALA A 101 22.94 1.42 2.90
N PHE A 102 22.59 2.56 2.29
CA PHE A 102 21.40 3.34 2.61
C PHE A 102 20.10 2.57 2.31
N LEU A 103 20.01 1.95 1.13
CA LEU A 103 18.87 1.12 0.76
C LEU A 103 18.75 -0.13 1.63
N ALA A 104 19.87 -0.75 2.01
CA ALA A 104 19.84 -1.90 2.93
C ALA A 104 19.30 -1.51 4.31
N ALA A 105 19.69 -0.34 4.83
CA ALA A 105 19.19 0.16 6.11
C ALA A 105 17.69 0.50 6.05
N HIS A 106 17.24 1.24 5.03
CA HIS A 106 15.82 1.61 4.89
C HIS A 106 14.92 0.43 4.50
N GLY A 107 15.44 -0.54 3.72
CA GLY A 107 14.71 -1.76 3.38
C GLY A 107 14.41 -2.62 4.62
N ALA A 108 15.34 -2.68 5.58
CA ALA A 108 15.13 -3.39 6.84
C ALA A 108 14.06 -2.73 7.72
N GLU A 109 14.02 -1.40 7.78
CA GLU A 109 13.00 -0.64 8.53
C GLU A 109 11.59 -0.88 7.99
N HIS A 110 11.42 -0.89 6.67
CA HIS A 110 10.11 -1.17 6.05
C HIS A 110 9.71 -2.65 6.15
N ALA A 111 10.66 -3.57 6.05
CA ALA A 111 10.39 -5.01 6.20
C ALA A 111 9.92 -5.37 7.63
N ALA A 112 10.49 -4.74 8.65
CA ALA A 112 10.09 -4.97 10.04
C ALA A 112 8.63 -4.55 10.33
N THR A 113 8.09 -3.59 9.57
CA THR A 113 6.68 -3.17 9.71
C THR A 113 5.72 -4.12 8.99
N GLN A 114 6.21 -4.90 8.01
CA GLN A 114 5.41 -5.82 7.20
C GLN A 114 5.50 -7.27 7.68
N VAL A 115 5.62 -7.52 8.99
CA VAL A 115 5.39 -8.88 9.50
C VAL A 115 3.95 -9.25 9.12
N PRO A 116 3.73 -10.23 8.23
CA PRO A 116 2.38 -10.59 7.84
C PRO A 116 1.65 -11.03 9.10
N LYS A 117 0.55 -10.33 9.42
CA LYS A 117 -0.36 -10.76 10.48
C LYS A 117 -0.68 -12.23 10.20
N PRO A 118 -0.44 -13.17 11.13
CA PRO A 118 -0.78 -14.56 10.90
C PRO A 118 -2.26 -14.60 10.52
N PRO A 119 -2.63 -15.26 9.40
CA PRO A 119 -4.02 -15.32 8.99
C PRO A 119 -4.81 -15.90 10.16
N GLU A 120 -5.80 -15.15 10.64
CA GLU A 120 -6.70 -15.68 11.65
C GLU A 120 -7.33 -16.95 11.07
N PRO A 121 -7.37 -18.06 11.83
CA PRO A 121 -7.95 -19.30 11.34
C PRO A 121 -9.39 -19.03 10.89
N GLU A 122 -9.71 -19.43 9.66
CA GLU A 122 -11.06 -19.28 9.12
C GLU A 122 -12.06 -19.90 10.09
N ARG A 123 -12.92 -19.06 10.68
CA ARG A 123 -13.95 -19.54 11.58
C ARG A 123 -15.01 -20.27 10.75
N PRO A 124 -15.46 -21.47 11.15
CA PRO A 124 -16.59 -22.13 10.51
C PRO A 124 -17.79 -21.17 10.45
N TYR A 125 -18.43 -21.09 9.29
CA TYR A 125 -19.62 -20.26 9.09
C TYR A 125 -20.74 -20.73 10.03
N ALA A 126 -21.21 -19.85 10.92
CA ALA A 126 -22.26 -20.13 11.91
C ALA A 126 -23.62 -19.47 11.58
N GLY A 127 -23.76 -18.87 10.39
CA GLY A 127 -25.00 -18.22 9.97
C GLY A 127 -26.05 -19.21 9.43
N PRO A 128 -27.32 -18.77 9.27
CA PRO A 128 -28.35 -19.59 8.68
C PRO A 128 -28.04 -19.88 7.21
N VAL A 129 -27.95 -21.16 6.85
CA VAL A 129 -27.78 -21.61 5.46
C VAL A 129 -29.16 -21.73 4.81
N THR A 130 -29.48 -20.82 3.90
CA THR A 130 -30.70 -20.91 3.10
C THR A 130 -30.50 -21.96 2.01
N VAL A 131 -31.09 -23.15 2.18
CA VAL A 131 -31.10 -24.17 1.13
C VAL A 131 -32.12 -23.76 0.06
N VAL A 132 -31.65 -23.48 -1.15
CA VAL A 132 -32.53 -23.14 -2.28
C VAL A 132 -33.30 -24.41 -2.71
N PRO A 133 -34.64 -24.40 -2.69
CA PRO A 133 -35.43 -25.55 -3.12
C PRO A 133 -35.09 -25.93 -4.57
N GLY A 134 -34.71 -27.19 -4.80
CA GLY A 134 -34.30 -27.70 -6.11
C GLY A 134 -32.82 -28.09 -6.22
N THR A 135 -31.98 -27.67 -5.28
CA THR A 135 -30.60 -28.17 -5.18
C THR A 135 -30.56 -29.45 -4.36
N LYS A 136 -30.49 -30.60 -5.02
CA LYS A 136 -30.16 -31.87 -4.34
C LYS A 136 -28.70 -31.77 -3.88
N VAL A 137 -28.47 -31.64 -2.57
CA VAL A 137 -27.15 -31.92 -1.99
C VAL A 137 -26.83 -33.36 -2.39
N ALA A 138 -25.80 -33.56 -3.23
CA ALA A 138 -25.46 -34.89 -3.68
C ALA A 138 -25.17 -35.76 -2.44
N PRO A 139 -25.84 -36.92 -2.25
CA PRO A 139 -25.65 -37.75 -1.07
C PRO A 139 -24.25 -38.40 -1.02
N ARG A 140 -23.46 -38.22 -2.06
CA ARG A 140 -22.13 -38.80 -2.22
C ARG A 140 -21.14 -37.66 -2.45
N ALA A 141 -20.03 -37.70 -1.72
CA ALA A 141 -18.92 -36.80 -1.95
C ALA A 141 -18.55 -36.81 -3.44
N PHE A 142 -18.27 -35.63 -4.00
CA PHE A 142 -17.83 -35.52 -5.37
C PHE A 142 -16.56 -36.37 -5.55
N ALA A 143 -16.68 -37.43 -6.36
CA ALA A 143 -15.57 -38.29 -6.73
C ALA A 143 -15.20 -37.95 -8.18
N LEU A 144 -13.90 -37.79 -8.44
CA LEU A 144 -13.40 -37.62 -9.80
C LEU A 144 -13.70 -38.90 -10.59
N SER A 145 -14.08 -38.74 -11.86
CA SER A 145 -14.15 -39.91 -12.75
C SER A 145 -12.73 -40.44 -13.00
N PRO A 146 -12.53 -41.73 -13.33
CA PRO A 146 -11.20 -42.28 -13.59
C PRO A 146 -10.40 -41.53 -14.67
N ALA A 147 -11.08 -40.98 -15.67
CA ALA A 147 -10.46 -40.13 -16.68
C ALA A 147 -9.98 -38.79 -16.11
N MET A 148 -10.77 -38.16 -15.23
CA MET A 148 -10.37 -36.93 -14.52
C MET A 148 -9.24 -37.19 -13.54
N GLU A 149 -9.19 -38.36 -12.89
CA GLU A 149 -8.07 -38.76 -12.02
C GLU A 149 -6.77 -38.84 -12.81
N MET A 150 -6.77 -39.49 -13.99
CA MET A 150 -5.59 -39.55 -14.85
C MET A 150 -5.13 -38.18 -15.35
N VAL A 151 -6.07 -37.28 -15.68
CA VAL A 151 -5.74 -35.89 -16.07
C VAL A 151 -5.17 -35.12 -14.88
N ALA A 152 -5.74 -35.28 -13.69
CA ALA A 152 -5.25 -34.66 -12.47
C ALA A 152 -3.85 -35.16 -12.09
N GLN A 153 -3.57 -36.45 -12.26
CA GLN A 153 -2.24 -37.02 -12.05
C GLN A 153 -1.20 -36.45 -13.03
N ARG A 154 -1.54 -36.34 -14.32
CA ARG A 154 -0.64 -35.69 -15.30
C ARG A 154 -0.41 -34.22 -14.99
N ALA A 155 -1.46 -33.50 -14.59
CA ALA A 155 -1.36 -32.11 -14.20
C ALA A 155 -0.45 -31.93 -12.98
N ARG A 156 -0.56 -32.81 -11.97
CA ARG A 156 0.35 -32.81 -10.81
C ARG A 156 1.79 -33.12 -11.21
N ALA A 157 2.02 -34.09 -12.10
CA ALA A 157 3.37 -34.42 -12.57
C ALA A 157 4.03 -33.26 -13.35
N ALA A 158 3.23 -32.44 -14.04
CA ALA A 158 3.70 -31.25 -14.75
C ALA A 158 3.90 -30.03 -13.82
N GLN A 159 3.29 -30.01 -12.64
CA GLN A 159 3.46 -28.95 -11.67
C GLN A 159 4.70 -29.21 -10.81
N HIS A 160 5.61 -28.24 -10.76
CA HIS A 160 6.74 -28.32 -9.84
C HIS A 160 6.25 -28.33 -8.39
N PRO A 161 6.89 -29.11 -7.49
CA PRO A 161 6.49 -29.17 -6.09
C PRO A 161 6.45 -27.77 -5.48
N LEU A 162 5.27 -27.34 -5.04
CA LEU A 162 5.12 -26.08 -4.30
C LEU A 162 5.77 -26.27 -2.93
N ARG A 163 6.99 -25.73 -2.77
CA ARG A 163 7.66 -25.69 -1.47
C ARG A 163 6.96 -24.68 -0.58
N SER A 164 5.97 -25.15 0.18
CA SER A 164 5.39 -24.37 1.27
C SER A 164 6.40 -24.27 2.42
N LEU A 165 6.62 -23.05 2.94
CA LEU A 165 7.44 -22.82 4.13
C LEU A 165 6.84 -23.46 5.41
N ALA A 166 5.59 -23.90 5.38
CA ALA A 166 4.90 -24.51 6.52
C ALA A 166 5.11 -26.04 6.65
N GLY A 167 5.99 -26.65 5.84
CA GLY A 167 6.40 -28.05 6.04
C GLY A 167 5.30 -29.09 5.82
N ILE A 168 4.36 -28.84 4.90
CA ILE A 168 3.42 -29.89 4.48
C ILE A 168 4.20 -30.90 3.63
N GLN A 169 4.58 -32.02 4.22
CA GLN A 169 4.96 -33.21 3.46
C GLN A 169 3.67 -33.84 2.93
N GLU A 170 3.51 -33.89 1.62
CA GLU A 170 2.46 -34.70 1.00
C GLU A 170 2.60 -36.15 1.51
N ARG A 171 1.55 -36.69 2.14
CA ARG A 171 1.50 -38.13 2.43
C ARG A 171 1.48 -38.86 1.10
N ALA A 172 2.53 -39.63 0.84
CA ALA A 172 2.56 -40.62 -0.21
C ALA A 172 1.40 -41.61 -0.02
N ALA A 173 0.66 -41.87 -1.10
CA ALA A 173 -0.26 -42.99 -1.22
C ALA A 173 0.52 -44.28 -1.47
#